data_AF-A0A7V9BHC5-F1
#
_entry.id   AF-A0A7V9BHC5-F1
#
_cell.length_a   1.000
_cell.length_b   1.000
_cell.length_c   1.000
_cell.angle_alpha   90.00
_cell.angle_beta   90.00
_cell.angle_gamma   90.00
#
_symmetry.space_group_name_H-M   'P 1'
#
loop_
_entity.id
_entity.type
_entity.pdbx_description
1 polymer ?
#
loop_
_entity_poly.entity_id
_entity_poly.type
_entity_poly.pdbx_seq_one_letter_code
_entity_poly.pdbx_strand_id
1 'polypeptide(L)'
;MPAVFLGGGAAMVKRKGCQEPNAEGGPCGMAPLMDSDYCFAHDPRRARERTAARHKGGKNRRTMHGSPPPKTPPRLRDVVAIQHELERVLFDTLVMENSAQRSRTAGSLLAIALDCLKVGQVEERLVALETMVLQGPRRTA
;
A
#
# COMPACT_ATOMS: atom_id res chain seq x y z
N MET A 1 -56.38 41.92 -19.97
CA MET A 1 -55.48 41.66 -18.83
C MET A 1 -54.26 40.91 -19.36
N PRO A 2 -53.15 41.57 -19.74
CA PRO A 2 -51.94 40.84 -20.11
C PRO A 2 -51.21 40.40 -18.84
N ALA A 3 -50.75 39.15 -18.83
CA ALA A 3 -49.98 38.55 -17.76
C ALA A 3 -48.59 39.18 -17.69
N VAL A 4 -48.22 39.66 -16.51
CA VAL A 4 -46.87 40.17 -16.21
C VAL A 4 -45.93 38.97 -16.05
N PHE A 5 -45.05 38.77 -17.02
CA PHE A 5 -43.91 37.85 -16.88
C PHE A 5 -42.86 38.49 -15.96
N LEU A 6 -42.78 38.04 -14.71
CA LEU A 6 -41.66 38.34 -13.80
C LEU A 6 -40.46 37.48 -14.19
N GLY A 7 -39.69 37.96 -15.18
CA GLY A 7 -38.41 37.39 -15.57
C GLY A 7 -37.31 37.69 -14.54
N GLY A 8 -37.25 36.91 -13.46
CA GLY A 8 -36.14 36.90 -12.51
C GLY A 8 -34.93 36.15 -13.08
N GLY A 9 -34.19 36.76 -14.00
CA GLY A 9 -32.93 36.21 -14.49
C GLY A 9 -31.84 36.35 -13.44
N ALA A 10 -31.59 35.29 -12.66
CA ALA A 10 -30.39 35.21 -11.83
C ALA A 10 -29.16 35.26 -12.73
N ALA A 11 -28.44 36.38 -12.72
CA ALA A 11 -27.16 36.51 -13.40
C ALA A 11 -26.21 35.42 -12.89
N MET A 12 -25.80 34.49 -13.76
CA MET A 12 -24.73 33.54 -13.46
C MET A 12 -23.44 34.34 -13.23
N VAL A 13 -23.09 34.57 -11.96
CA VAL A 13 -21.79 35.15 -11.58
C VAL A 13 -20.72 34.23 -12.13
N LYS A 14 -20.00 34.70 -13.17
CA LYS A 14 -18.87 33.99 -13.76
C LYS A 14 -17.83 33.81 -12.65
N ARG A 15 -17.75 32.62 -12.06
CA ARG A 15 -16.78 32.31 -11.02
C ARG A 15 -15.39 32.62 -11.60
N LYS A 16 -14.69 33.59 -11.01
CA LYS A 16 -13.32 33.91 -11.40
C LYS A 16 -12.52 32.60 -11.33
N GLY A 17 -11.83 32.24 -12.41
CA GLY A 17 -10.90 31.12 -12.40
C GLY A 17 -9.61 31.54 -11.68
N CYS A 18 -8.75 30.56 -11.35
CA CYS A 18 -7.40 30.88 -10.93
C CYS A 18 -6.68 31.72 -12.01
N GLN A 19 -5.99 32.79 -11.59
CA GLN A 19 -5.34 33.73 -12.51
C GLN A 19 -3.99 33.26 -13.09
N GLU A 20 -3.40 32.17 -12.59
CA GLU A 20 -2.17 31.58 -13.14
C GLU A 20 -2.47 30.63 -14.32
N PRO A 21 -1.59 30.56 -15.33
CA PRO A 21 -1.68 29.56 -16.39
C PRO A 21 -1.39 28.15 -15.86
N ASN A 22 -1.88 27.14 -16.58
CA ASN A 22 -1.50 25.75 -16.38
C ASN A 22 -0.10 25.47 -16.97
N ALA A 23 0.37 24.23 -16.84
CA ALA A 23 1.69 23.83 -17.36
C ALA A 23 1.83 23.95 -18.90
N GLU A 24 0.72 24.01 -19.62
CA GLU A 24 0.66 24.14 -21.08
C GLU A 24 0.44 25.59 -21.53
N GLY A 25 0.40 26.56 -20.60
CA GLY A 25 0.19 27.99 -20.88
C GLY A 25 -1.28 28.41 -21.03
N GLY A 26 -2.23 27.48 -20.95
CA GLY A 26 -3.68 27.78 -20.98
C GLY A 26 -4.23 28.19 -19.61
N PRO A 27 -5.51 28.60 -19.51
CA PRO A 27 -6.10 29.00 -18.23
C PRO A 27 -6.20 27.82 -17.26
N CYS A 28 -5.89 28.05 -15.98
CA CYS A 28 -6.04 27.03 -14.94
C CYS A 28 -7.53 26.69 -14.71
N GLY A 29 -7.88 25.40 -14.79
CA GLY A 29 -9.26 24.91 -14.60
C GLY A 29 -9.72 24.79 -13.14
N MET A 30 -8.86 25.11 -12.18
CA MET A 30 -9.19 25.01 -10.74
C MET A 30 -9.87 26.29 -10.23
N ALA A 31 -10.85 26.13 -9.34
CA ALA A 31 -11.45 27.26 -8.66
C ALA A 31 -10.43 27.96 -7.73
N PRO A 32 -10.45 29.30 -7.67
CA PRO A 32 -9.66 30.04 -6.70
C PRO A 32 -10.16 29.77 -5.28
N LEU A 33 -9.31 30.04 -4.30
CA LEU A 33 -9.68 29.97 -2.88
C LEU A 33 -10.56 31.17 -2.50
N MET A 34 -11.36 31.05 -1.43
CA MET A 34 -12.30 32.09 -0.99
C MET A 34 -11.65 33.49 -0.85
N ASP A 35 -10.41 33.55 -0.39
CA ASP A 35 -9.68 34.81 -0.13
C ASP A 35 -8.43 34.96 -1.03
N SER A 36 -8.48 34.43 -2.25
CA SER A 36 -7.35 34.45 -3.18
C SER A 36 -7.81 34.55 -4.62
N ASP A 37 -6.99 35.15 -5.47
CA ASP A 37 -7.15 35.09 -6.92
C ASP A 37 -6.61 33.76 -7.52
N TYR A 38 -6.01 32.92 -6.68
CA TYR A 38 -5.33 31.71 -7.09
C TYR A 38 -5.95 30.46 -6.44
N CYS A 39 -5.85 29.33 -7.13
CA CYS A 39 -6.21 28.03 -6.55
C CYS A 39 -5.13 27.55 -5.56
N PHE A 40 -5.42 26.48 -4.82
CA PHE A 40 -4.44 25.91 -3.87
C PHE A 40 -3.08 25.60 -4.52
N ALA A 41 -3.07 25.13 -5.78
CA ALA A 41 -1.86 24.79 -6.51
C ALA A 41 -0.96 25.99 -6.83
N HIS A 42 -1.56 27.17 -7.05
CA HIS A 42 -0.89 28.35 -7.58
C HIS A 42 -0.74 29.51 -6.58
N ASP A 43 -1.48 29.53 -5.44
CA ASP A 43 -1.38 30.63 -4.47
C ASP A 43 0.03 30.71 -3.85
N PRO A 44 0.81 31.79 -4.05
CA PRO A 44 2.16 31.89 -3.50
C PRO A 44 2.17 31.87 -1.95
N ARG A 45 1.13 32.40 -1.29
CA ARG A 45 1.02 32.43 0.18
C ARG A 45 0.90 31.04 0.79
N ARG A 46 0.43 30.05 0.01
CA ARG A 46 0.25 28.66 0.43
C ARG A 46 1.37 27.72 -0.04
N ALA A 47 2.49 28.24 -0.53
CA ALA A 47 3.62 27.42 -0.97
C ALA A 47 4.10 26.44 0.11
N ARG A 48 4.20 26.88 1.37
CA ARG A 48 4.59 26.03 2.51
C ARG A 48 3.57 24.93 2.79
N GLU A 49 2.28 25.26 2.77
CA GLU A 49 1.19 24.32 3.00
C GLU A 49 1.09 23.28 1.89
N ARG A 50 1.26 23.68 0.62
CA ARG A 50 1.38 22.75 -0.51
C ARG A 50 2.51 21.76 -0.32
N THR A 51 3.69 22.25 0.06
CA THR A 51 4.85 21.39 0.31
C THR A 51 4.56 20.41 1.44
N ALA A 52 3.98 20.87 2.55
CA ALA A 52 3.55 20.01 3.65
C ALA A 52 2.52 18.96 3.20
N ALA A 53 1.51 19.35 2.41
CA ALA A 53 0.50 18.44 1.87
C ALA A 53 1.10 17.38 0.93
N ARG A 54 2.06 17.77 0.06
CA ARG A 54 2.81 16.82 -0.79
C ARG A 54 3.62 15.85 0.04
N HIS A 55 4.34 16.32 1.07
CA HIS A 55 5.07 15.44 1.98
C HIS A 55 4.14 14.51 2.74
N LYS A 56 2.99 14.98 3.21
CA LYS A 56 1.97 14.17 3.89
C LYS A 56 1.41 13.10 2.95
N GLY A 57 1.05 13.47 1.73
CA GLY A 57 0.59 12.53 0.70
C GLY A 57 1.66 11.48 0.35
N GLY A 58 2.92 11.89 0.25
CA GLY A 58 4.05 10.99 0.04
C GLY A 58 4.24 10.01 1.21
N LYS A 59 4.17 10.48 2.46
CA LYS A 59 4.23 9.62 3.65
C LYS A 59 3.08 8.62 3.69
N ASN A 60 1.86 9.05 3.40
CA ASN A 60 0.69 8.18 3.37
C ASN A 60 0.73 7.15 2.23
N ARG A 61 1.42 7.46 1.13
CA ARG A 61 1.63 6.53 0.00
C ARG A 61 2.84 5.62 0.17
N ARG A 62 3.70 5.83 1.18
CA ARG A 62 4.80 4.91 1.44
C ARG A 62 4.23 3.63 2.05
N THR A 63 4.53 2.50 1.42
CA THR A 63 4.38 1.19 2.05
C THR A 63 5.27 1.19 3.28
N MET A 64 4.67 1.06 4.46
CA MET A 64 5.45 0.83 5.67
C MET A 64 6.05 -0.57 5.58
N HIS A 65 7.35 -0.67 5.85
CA HIS A 65 8.01 -1.94 6.07
C HIS A 65 8.18 -2.10 7.57
N GLY A 66 7.85 -3.27 8.10
CA GLY A 66 8.21 -3.61 9.47
C GLY A 66 9.70 -3.90 9.54
N SER A 67 10.24 -4.61 8.55
CA SER A 67 11.64 -5.00 8.46
C SER A 67 12.42 -4.15 7.44
N PRO A 68 13.74 -3.97 7.62
CA PRO A 68 14.59 -3.48 6.55
C PRO A 68 14.48 -4.40 5.31
N PRO A 69 14.43 -3.84 4.09
CA PRO A 69 14.41 -4.67 2.88
C PRO A 69 15.69 -5.51 2.80
N PRO A 70 15.59 -6.77 2.35
CA PRO A 70 16.76 -7.62 2.22
C PRO A 70 17.72 -7.06 1.17
N LYS A 71 19.03 -7.13 1.43
CA LYS A 71 20.08 -6.65 0.51
C LYS A 71 20.15 -7.47 -0.79
N THR A 72 19.70 -8.71 -0.72
CA THR A 72 19.68 -9.66 -1.84
C THR A 72 18.33 -10.36 -1.87
N PRO A 73 17.83 -10.77 -3.05
CA PRO A 73 16.59 -11.52 -3.14
C PRO A 73 16.67 -12.83 -2.35
N PRO A 74 15.60 -13.22 -1.63
CA PRO A 74 15.57 -14.47 -0.89
C PRO A 74 15.66 -15.66 -1.85
N ARG A 75 16.33 -16.72 -1.40
CA ARG A 75 16.43 -17.99 -2.14
C ARG A 75 15.60 -19.04 -1.41
N LEU A 76 14.41 -19.31 -1.93
CA LEU A 76 13.47 -20.28 -1.37
C LEU A 76 13.85 -21.70 -1.82
N ARG A 77 14.87 -22.29 -1.19
CA ARG A 77 15.43 -23.60 -1.56
C ARG A 77 14.96 -24.74 -0.68
N ASP A 78 14.53 -24.43 0.53
CA ASP A 78 14.09 -25.38 1.53
C ASP A 78 12.98 -24.77 2.40
N VAL A 79 12.36 -25.62 3.23
CA VAL A 79 11.27 -25.23 4.13
C VAL A 79 11.69 -24.12 5.09
N VAL A 80 12.93 -24.15 5.60
CA VAL A 80 13.44 -23.17 6.57
C VAL A 80 13.56 -21.78 5.93
N ALA A 81 14.10 -21.72 4.71
CA ALA A 81 14.22 -20.49 3.94
C ALA A 81 12.84 -19.88 3.61
N ILE A 82 11.84 -20.73 3.33
CA ILE A 82 10.46 -20.32 3.09
C ILE A 82 9.82 -19.79 4.38
N GLN A 83 10.00 -20.47 5.52
CA GLN A 83 9.48 -20.02 6.80
C GLN A 83 10.02 -18.64 7.19
N HIS A 84 11.34 -18.45 7.10
CA HIS A 84 11.97 -17.17 7.41
C HIS A 84 11.45 -16.03 6.50
N GLU A 85 11.18 -16.33 5.23
CA GLU A 85 10.56 -15.38 4.31
C GLU A 85 9.12 -15.04 4.73
N LEU A 86 8.31 -16.04 5.05
CA LEU A 86 6.92 -15.86 5.47
C LEU A 86 6.82 -15.02 6.75
N GLU A 87 7.70 -15.25 7.72
CA GLU A 87 7.77 -14.46 8.95
C GLU A 87 8.07 -12.99 8.66
N ARG A 88 9.02 -12.71 7.77
CA ARG A 88 9.35 -11.34 7.37
C ARG A 88 8.16 -10.65 6.69
N VAL A 89 7.54 -11.31 5.70
CA VAL A 89 6.42 -10.74 4.95
C VAL A 89 5.18 -10.58 5.84
N LEU A 90 4.96 -11.51 6.79
CA LEU A 90 3.91 -11.37 7.79
C LEU A 90 4.15 -10.15 8.68
N PHE A 91 5.38 -9.96 9.17
CA PHE A 91 5.71 -8.78 9.97
C PHE A 91 5.48 -7.47 9.20
N ASP A 92 5.96 -7.40 7.96
CA ASP A 92 5.72 -6.24 7.09
C ASP A 92 4.22 -5.97 6.89
N THR A 93 3.43 -7.02 6.71
CA THR A 93 1.97 -6.94 6.56
C THR A 93 1.32 -6.41 7.84
N LEU A 94 1.76 -6.87 9.01
CA LEU A 94 1.16 -6.49 10.30
C LEU A 94 1.42 -5.03 10.68
N VAL A 95 2.50 -4.42 10.18
CA VAL A 95 2.81 -3.00 10.38
C VAL A 95 1.92 -2.08 9.52
N MET A 96 1.25 -2.61 8.49
CA MET A 96 0.32 -1.83 7.68
C MET A 96 -0.92 -1.39 8.46
N GLU A 97 -1.51 -0.27 8.03
CA GLU A 97 -2.76 0.24 8.58
C GLU A 97 -3.87 -0.81 8.51
N ASN A 98 -4.68 -0.86 9.56
CA ASN A 98 -5.71 -1.88 9.69
C ASN A 98 -6.75 -1.76 8.57
N SER A 99 -6.91 -2.84 7.81
CA SER A 99 -7.81 -2.90 6.67
C SER A 99 -8.21 -4.34 6.39
N ALA A 100 -9.33 -4.53 5.70
CA ALA A 100 -9.74 -5.84 5.20
C ALA A 100 -8.67 -6.46 4.29
N GLN A 101 -7.95 -5.63 3.51
CA GLN A 101 -6.87 -6.09 2.66
C GLN A 101 -5.72 -6.68 3.48
N ARG A 102 -5.27 -5.98 4.53
CA ARG A 102 -4.25 -6.48 5.45
C ARG A 102 -4.64 -7.82 6.07
N SER A 103 -5.87 -7.91 6.59
CA SER A 103 -6.36 -9.14 7.23
C SER A 103 -6.42 -10.32 6.27
N ARG A 104 -6.85 -10.09 5.02
CA ARG A 104 -6.83 -11.13 3.97
C ARG A 104 -5.41 -11.58 3.65
N THR A 105 -4.49 -10.63 3.44
CA THR A 105 -3.08 -10.95 3.16
C THR A 105 -2.45 -11.74 4.31
N ALA A 106 -2.65 -11.32 5.57
CA ALA A 106 -2.17 -12.05 6.73
C ALA A 106 -2.77 -13.47 6.81
N GLY A 107 -4.08 -13.62 6.56
CA GLY A 107 -4.73 -14.93 6.51
C GLY A 107 -4.13 -15.85 5.45
N SER A 108 -3.87 -15.34 4.24
CA SER A 108 -3.21 -16.10 3.17
C SER A 108 -1.78 -16.51 3.54
N LEU A 109 -1.00 -15.62 4.16
CA LEU A 109 0.36 -15.94 4.63
C LEU A 109 0.36 -17.03 5.70
N LEU A 110 -0.58 -16.97 6.66
CA LEU A 110 -0.73 -17.99 7.69
C LEU A 110 -1.14 -19.35 7.12
N ALA A 111 -2.00 -19.36 6.10
CA ALA A 111 -2.35 -20.60 5.40
C ALA A 111 -1.13 -21.23 4.71
N ILE A 112 -0.30 -20.42 4.03
CA ILE A 112 0.94 -20.89 3.40
C ILE A 112 1.94 -21.38 4.46
N ALA A 113 2.06 -20.69 5.58
CA ALA A 113 2.93 -21.10 6.69
C ALA A 113 2.49 -22.46 7.26
N LEU A 114 1.19 -22.68 7.40
CA LEU A 114 0.64 -23.97 7.83
C LEU A 114 1.03 -25.09 6.85
N ASP A 115 0.97 -24.85 5.53
CA ASP A 115 1.40 -25.85 4.55
C ASP A 115 2.90 -26.10 4.57
N CYS A 116 3.70 -25.06 4.78
CA CYS A 116 5.15 -25.17 4.94
C CYS A 116 5.52 -26.04 6.16
N LEU A 117 4.81 -25.89 7.28
CA LEU A 117 4.97 -26.74 8.47
C LEU A 117 4.61 -28.20 8.19
N LYS A 118 3.52 -28.46 7.46
CA LYS A 118 3.14 -29.83 7.07
C LYS A 118 4.23 -30.50 6.23
N VAL A 119 4.80 -29.78 5.25
CA VAL A 119 5.87 -30.31 4.40
C VAL A 119 7.12 -30.61 5.23
N GLY A 120 7.55 -29.67 6.09
CA GLY A 120 8.71 -29.89 6.95
C GLY A 120 8.58 -31.10 7.88
N GLN A 121 7.40 -31.34 8.44
CA GLN A 121 7.13 -32.54 9.25
C GLN A 121 7.25 -33.83 8.44
N VAL A 122 6.84 -33.83 7.16
CA VAL A 122 6.98 -35.00 6.28
C VAL A 122 8.45 -35.22 5.93
N GLU A 123 9.20 -34.17 5.60
CA GLU A 123 10.63 -34.25 5.31
C GLU A 123 11.42 -34.81 6.51
N GLU A 124 11.15 -34.31 7.73
CA GLU A 124 11.78 -34.80 8.96
C GLU A 124 11.52 -36.30 9.18
N ARG A 125 10.27 -36.74 8.99
CA ARG A 125 9.88 -38.15 9.11
C ARG A 125 10.52 -39.01 8.03
N LEU A 126 10.64 -38.52 6.80
CA LEU A 126 11.31 -39.23 5.72
C LEU A 126 12.79 -39.41 6.02
N VAL A 127 13.49 -38.35 6.44
CA VAL A 127 14.90 -38.43 6.82
C VAL A 127 15.12 -39.44 7.95
N ALA A 128 14.24 -39.47 8.95
CA ALA A 128 14.31 -40.45 10.04
C ALA A 128 14.17 -41.90 9.51
N LEU A 129 13.20 -42.14 8.63
CA LEU A 129 12.98 -43.45 8.02
C LEU A 129 14.13 -43.88 7.11
N GLU A 130 14.61 -43.00 6.25
CA GLU A 130 15.73 -43.24 5.35
C GLU A 130 17.01 -43.57 6.14
N THR A 131 17.24 -42.85 7.25
CA THR A 131 18.35 -43.14 8.16
C THR A 131 18.25 -44.53 8.76
N MET A 132 17.06 -44.95 9.21
CA MET A 132 16.84 -46.30 9.75
C MET A 132 17.04 -47.40 8.69
N VAL A 133 16.58 -47.17 7.45
CA VAL A 133 16.75 -48.11 6.34
C VAL A 133 18.23 -48.25 5.97
N LEU A 134 18.96 -47.13 5.88
CA LEU A 134 20.38 -47.11 5.53
C LEU A 134 21.27 -47.77 6.61
N GLN A 135 20.89 -47.66 7.89
CA GLN A 135 21.61 -48.31 8.99
C GLN A 135 21.43 -49.84 9.01
N GLY A 136 20.47 -50.38 8.26
CA GLY A 136 20.16 -51.81 8.22
C GLY A 136 19.55 -52.35 9.53
N PRO A 137 19.08 -53.60 9.57
CA PRO A 137 18.58 -54.19 10.80
C PRO A 137 19.70 -54.23 11.85
N ARG A 138 19.47 -53.62 13.02
CA ARG A 138 20.31 -53.85 14.20
C ARG A 138 20.27 -55.35 14.49
N ARG A 139 21.37 -56.05 14.18
CA ARG A 139 21.55 -57.45 14.61
C ARG A 139 21.55 -57.43 16.14
N THR A 140 20.44 -57.84 16.74
CA THR A 140 20.37 -58.17 18.16
C THR A 140 21.24 -59.41 18.38
N ALA A 141 22.36 -59.23 19.09
CA ALA A 141 23.19 -60.33 19.57
C ALA A 141 22.49 -61.07 20.71
#